data_AF-A0A3C1MBF1-F1
#
_entry.id   AF-A0A3C1MBF1-F1
#
_cell.length_a   1.000
_cell.length_b   1.000
_cell.length_c   1.000
_cell.angle_alpha   90.00
_cell.angle_beta   90.00
_cell.angle_gamma   90.00
#
_symmetry.space_group_name_H-M   'P 1'
#
loop_
_entity.id
_entity.type
_entity.pdbx_description
1 polymer ?
#
loop_
_entity_poly.entity_id
_entity_poly.type
_entity_poly.pdbx_seq_one_letter_code
_entity_poly.pdbx_strand_id
1 'polypeptide(L)'
;MIRATRATCLSHLFTMTFLVLTIQSCLIGRDRDDRGEVVGVSGRLGWKMETPFDMVFIPGGSCVIGAVDQDMASLVNPPNQVAVSSLYVDKCQVTNNKYRQFINALLEEAASMQEARNTSDEQEERDPSSVVEGSSIEKETSTSSVLSEEVIMKELYPDMSVWQKDFAHHMADRMVECYYEHISFDDFPVVGITWEAARHFAAWRTKHLNTYREEHGLWEMPKFRLPTAAEWTYAARGGNPFAKYPWGGPYVRDARGKLLANFKSSRGNYRECGYDHTSPVDHFAPNDYGLHIGGNVSE
;
A
#
# COMPACT_ATOMS: atom_id res chain seq x y z
N MET A 1 -16.91 -79.04 -31.55
CA MET A 1 -17.61 -77.81 -31.13
C MET A 1 -16.62 -76.64 -30.96
N ILE A 2 -15.70 -76.36 -31.92
CA ILE A 2 -14.65 -75.32 -31.76
C ILE A 2 -14.27 -74.67 -33.12
N ARG A 3 -15.23 -74.12 -33.86
CA ARG A 3 -14.92 -73.35 -35.09
C ARG A 3 -15.58 -71.97 -35.19
N ALA A 4 -16.32 -71.53 -34.18
CA ALA A 4 -17.08 -70.26 -34.25
C ALA A 4 -16.43 -69.07 -33.50
N THR A 5 -15.34 -69.26 -32.75
CA THR A 5 -14.82 -68.22 -31.82
C THR A 5 -13.69 -67.35 -32.38
N ARG A 6 -13.11 -67.66 -33.55
CA ARG A 6 -11.99 -66.86 -34.11
C ARG A 6 -12.42 -65.64 -34.94
N ALA A 7 -13.63 -65.62 -35.50
CA ALA A 7 -14.08 -64.52 -36.36
C ALA A 7 -14.56 -63.29 -35.56
N THR A 8 -15.19 -63.49 -34.40
CA THR A 8 -15.68 -62.40 -33.54
C THR A 8 -14.54 -61.64 -32.85
N CYS A 9 -13.44 -62.32 -32.51
CA CYS A 9 -12.28 -61.69 -31.88
C CYS A 9 -11.55 -60.73 -32.82
N LEU A 10 -11.48 -61.05 -34.13
CA LEU A 10 -10.81 -60.20 -35.12
C LEU A 10 -11.64 -58.95 -35.47
N SER A 11 -12.99 -59.07 -35.51
CA SER A 11 -13.85 -57.90 -35.73
C SER A 11 -13.85 -56.97 -34.52
N HIS A 12 -13.82 -57.50 -33.29
CA HIS A 12 -13.71 -56.67 -32.08
C HIS A 12 -12.36 -55.95 -31.98
N LEU A 13 -11.25 -56.59 -32.36
CA LEU A 13 -9.94 -55.93 -32.42
C LEU A 13 -9.93 -54.78 -33.43
N PHE A 14 -10.49 -54.98 -34.63
CA PHE A 14 -10.58 -53.95 -35.67
C PHE A 14 -11.48 -52.77 -35.25
N THR A 15 -12.60 -53.04 -34.57
CA THR A 15 -13.48 -51.98 -34.05
C THR A 15 -12.84 -51.18 -32.92
N MET A 16 -12.04 -51.81 -32.06
CA MET A 16 -11.34 -51.12 -30.98
C MET A 16 -10.18 -50.26 -31.49
N THR A 17 -9.43 -50.72 -32.50
CA THR A 17 -8.38 -49.91 -33.14
C THR A 17 -8.94 -48.72 -33.91
N PHE A 18 -10.12 -48.86 -34.53
CA PHE A 18 -10.80 -47.76 -35.23
C PHE A 18 -11.34 -46.71 -34.24
N LEU A 19 -11.87 -47.15 -33.09
CA LEU A 19 -12.32 -46.26 -32.02
C LEU A 19 -11.17 -45.43 -31.42
N VAL A 20 -9.99 -46.05 -31.20
CA VAL A 20 -8.80 -45.35 -30.69
C VAL A 20 -8.25 -44.33 -31.70
N LEU A 21 -8.25 -44.66 -33.00
CA LEU A 21 -7.83 -43.72 -34.05
C LEU A 21 -8.79 -42.53 -34.22
N THR A 22 -10.10 -42.71 -34.02
CA THR A 22 -11.08 -41.60 -34.05
C THR A 22 -11.03 -40.67 -32.84
N ILE A 23 -10.54 -41.15 -31.69
CA ILE A 23 -10.35 -40.31 -30.50
C ILE A 23 -9.07 -39.48 -30.64
N GLN A 24 -8.04 -40.00 -31.33
CA GLN A 24 -6.77 -39.31 -31.55
C GLN A 24 -6.88 -38.17 -32.58
N SER A 25 -7.84 -38.23 -33.52
CA SER A 25 -8.14 -37.12 -34.44
C SER A 25 -8.88 -35.94 -33.81
N CYS A 26 -9.46 -36.09 -32.61
CA CYS A 26 -10.09 -34.98 -31.88
C CYS A 26 -9.14 -34.26 -30.92
N LEU A 27 -7.90 -34.74 -30.76
CA LEU A 27 -6.92 -34.20 -29.80
C LEU A 27 -5.73 -33.51 -30.47
N ILE A 28 -5.69 -33.45 -31.80
CA ILE A 28 -4.65 -32.74 -32.56
C ILE A 28 -5.28 -31.49 -33.16
N GLY A 29 -5.04 -30.35 -32.50
CA GLY A 29 -5.26 -29.02 -33.04
C GLY A 29 -6.73 -28.65 -33.30
N ARG A 30 -7.45 -28.24 -32.24
CA ARG A 30 -8.59 -27.34 -32.43
C ARG A 30 -8.03 -26.03 -33.00
N ASP A 31 -8.08 -25.90 -34.32
CA ASP A 31 -8.03 -24.60 -34.97
C ASP A 31 -9.15 -23.77 -34.33
N ARG A 32 -8.79 -22.67 -33.66
CA ARG A 32 -9.80 -21.76 -33.12
C ARG A 32 -10.43 -21.09 -34.34
N ASP A 33 -11.66 -21.49 -34.66
CA ASP A 33 -12.45 -20.80 -35.68
C ASP A 33 -12.81 -19.42 -35.10
N ASP A 34 -11.97 -18.44 -35.39
CA ASP A 34 -12.06 -17.09 -34.85
C ASP A 34 -13.28 -16.34 -35.41
N ARG A 35 -14.05 -16.93 -36.33
CA ARG A 35 -15.25 -16.32 -36.96
C ARG A 35 -15.03 -14.90 -37.52
N GLY A 36 -13.79 -14.56 -37.85
CA GLY A 36 -13.37 -13.22 -38.28
C GLY A 36 -13.16 -12.21 -37.15
N GLU A 37 -13.26 -12.62 -35.89
CA GLU A 37 -13.04 -11.78 -34.71
C GLU A 37 -11.55 -11.66 -34.39
N VAL A 38 -11.17 -10.52 -33.81
CA VAL A 38 -9.79 -10.28 -33.36
C VAL A 38 -9.59 -10.95 -31.99
N VAL A 39 -9.12 -12.20 -31.99
CA VAL A 39 -8.90 -13.00 -30.76
C VAL A 39 -7.54 -12.80 -30.09
N GLY A 40 -6.66 -12.03 -30.71
CA GLY A 40 -5.31 -11.72 -30.21
C GLY A 40 -4.28 -12.81 -30.50
N VAL A 41 -3.02 -12.49 -30.20
CA VAL A 41 -1.88 -13.40 -30.45
C VAL A 41 -1.82 -14.47 -29.36
N SER A 42 -1.91 -15.74 -29.77
CA SER A 42 -1.79 -16.88 -28.87
C SER A 42 -0.36 -17.03 -28.33
N GLY A 43 -0.23 -17.56 -27.10
CA GLY A 43 1.08 -17.85 -26.49
C GLY A 43 1.76 -16.69 -25.75
N ARG A 44 1.09 -15.54 -25.60
CA ARG A 44 1.57 -14.48 -24.70
C ARG A 44 1.32 -14.87 -23.23
N LEU A 45 2.33 -14.69 -22.39
CA LEU A 45 2.17 -14.76 -20.94
C LEU A 45 1.12 -13.72 -20.52
N GLY A 46 0.06 -14.17 -19.87
CA GLY A 46 -0.97 -13.28 -19.34
C GLY A 46 -0.39 -12.41 -18.23
N TRP A 47 -0.62 -11.10 -18.29
CA TRP A 47 -0.32 -10.21 -17.18
C TRP A 47 -1.60 -9.93 -16.41
N LYS A 48 -1.56 -10.14 -15.09
CA LYS A 48 -2.63 -9.78 -14.18
C LYS A 48 -2.05 -8.82 -13.16
N MET A 49 -2.69 -7.66 -13.00
CA MET A 49 -2.34 -6.75 -11.92
C MET A 49 -2.68 -7.41 -10.58
N GLU A 50 -1.66 -7.57 -9.74
CA GLU A 50 -1.82 -8.05 -8.38
C GLU A 50 -2.15 -6.86 -7.46
N THR A 51 -3.02 -7.09 -6.48
CA THR A 51 -3.28 -6.11 -5.41
C THR A 51 -2.05 -6.05 -4.50
N PRO A 52 -1.41 -4.88 -4.32
CA PRO A 52 -0.33 -4.74 -3.35
C PRO A 52 -0.79 -5.14 -1.94
N PHE A 53 0.14 -5.62 -1.12
CA PHE A 53 -0.13 -5.99 0.26
C PHE A 53 -0.75 -4.82 1.05
N ASP A 54 -1.77 -5.12 1.85
CA ASP A 54 -2.54 -4.16 2.67
C ASP A 54 -3.18 -2.99 1.90
N MET A 55 -3.40 -3.14 0.59
CA MET A 55 -4.17 -2.18 -0.21
C MET A 55 -5.50 -2.76 -0.69
N VAL A 56 -6.48 -1.87 -0.85
CA VAL A 56 -7.78 -2.19 -1.42
C VAL A 56 -7.95 -1.49 -2.77
N PHE A 57 -8.51 -2.22 -3.73
CA PHE A 57 -8.90 -1.67 -5.02
C PHE A 57 -10.20 -0.88 -4.91
N ILE A 58 -10.15 0.40 -5.30
CA ILE A 58 -11.30 1.28 -5.34
C ILE A 58 -11.69 1.51 -6.81
N PRO A 59 -12.94 1.15 -7.21
CA PRO A 59 -13.39 1.37 -8.57
C PRO A 59 -13.52 2.86 -8.87
N GLY A 60 -13.10 3.27 -10.07
CA GLY A 60 -13.27 4.63 -10.54
C GLY A 60 -14.75 5.02 -10.63
N GLY A 61 -15.03 6.29 -10.37
CA GLY A 61 -16.38 6.81 -10.30
C GLY A 61 -16.40 8.32 -10.21
N SER A 62 -17.56 8.87 -9.87
CA SER A 62 -17.69 10.31 -9.60
C SER A 62 -18.25 10.53 -8.21
N CYS A 63 -17.80 11.58 -7.54
CA CYS A 63 -18.32 11.96 -6.24
C CYS A 63 -18.45 13.47 -6.11
N VAL A 64 -19.27 13.87 -5.14
CA VAL A 64 -19.45 15.27 -4.76
C VAL A 64 -18.48 15.59 -3.63
N ILE A 65 -17.57 16.52 -3.88
CA ILE A 65 -16.61 17.04 -2.90
C ILE A 65 -17.13 18.38 -2.40
N GLY A 66 -17.11 18.59 -1.09
CA GLY A 66 -17.67 19.75 -0.44
C GLY A 66 -18.83 19.39 0.49
N ALA A 67 -19.50 20.41 1.01
CA ALA A 67 -20.58 20.21 1.95
C ALA A 67 -21.81 19.65 1.22
N VAL A 68 -22.34 18.53 1.73
CA VAL A 68 -23.52 17.84 1.18
C VAL A 68 -24.82 18.22 1.89
N ASP A 69 -24.73 18.68 3.15
CA ASP A 69 -25.88 19.17 3.92
C ASP A 69 -26.13 20.66 3.64
N GLN A 70 -27.35 21.17 3.84
CA GLN A 70 -27.66 22.61 3.78
C GLN A 70 -27.33 23.29 5.11
N ASP A 71 -26.07 23.22 5.54
CA ASP A 71 -25.57 23.93 6.72
C ASP A 71 -24.79 25.19 6.30
N MET A 72 -24.51 26.08 7.27
CA MET A 72 -23.74 27.32 7.00
C MET A 72 -22.35 27.04 6.40
N ALA A 73 -21.80 25.84 6.61
CA ALA A 73 -20.56 25.39 5.98
C ALA A 73 -20.63 25.32 4.44
N SER A 74 -21.83 25.11 3.90
CA SER A 74 -22.07 24.94 2.45
C SER A 74 -22.06 26.25 1.69
N LEU A 75 -22.24 27.37 2.39
CA LEU A 75 -22.04 28.71 1.82
C LEU A 75 -20.55 29.02 1.59
N VAL A 76 -19.66 28.39 2.37
CA VAL A 76 -18.20 28.57 2.28
C VAL A 76 -17.59 27.55 1.34
N ASN A 77 -18.10 26.31 1.33
CA ASN A 77 -17.59 25.19 0.53
C ASN A 77 -18.69 24.59 -0.36
N PRO A 78 -18.95 25.16 -1.55
CA PRO A 78 -19.97 24.65 -2.46
C PRO A 78 -19.60 23.25 -2.97
N PRO A 79 -20.60 22.35 -3.14
CA PRO A 79 -20.37 21.00 -3.64
C PRO A 79 -19.93 21.02 -5.11
N ASN A 80 -18.79 20.41 -5.41
CA ASN A 80 -18.26 20.22 -6.76
C ASN A 80 -18.19 18.73 -7.10
N GLN A 81 -18.64 18.35 -8.30
CA GLN A 81 -18.53 16.97 -8.77
C GLN A 81 -17.14 16.72 -9.38
N VAL A 82 -16.46 15.68 -8.89
CA VAL A 82 -15.13 15.28 -9.36
C VAL A 82 -15.17 13.80 -9.77
N ALA A 83 -14.59 13.51 -10.93
CA ALA A 83 -14.35 12.15 -11.39
C ALA A 83 -13.01 11.65 -10.86
N VAL A 84 -12.99 10.46 -10.27
CA VAL A 84 -11.82 9.81 -9.71
C VAL A 84 -11.59 8.51 -10.48
N SER A 85 -10.36 8.32 -10.98
CA SER A 85 -9.98 7.07 -11.67
C SER A 85 -9.87 5.92 -10.66
N SER A 86 -9.95 4.68 -11.13
CA SER A 86 -9.71 3.53 -10.27
C SER A 86 -8.31 3.59 -9.66
N LEU A 87 -8.19 3.32 -8.36
CA LEU A 87 -6.91 3.37 -7.65
C LEU A 87 -6.83 2.29 -6.57
N TYR A 88 -5.62 2.11 -6.02
CA TYR A 88 -5.39 1.31 -4.83
C TYR A 88 -5.07 2.25 -3.66
N VAL A 89 -5.69 2.01 -2.50
CA VAL A 89 -5.48 2.78 -1.27
C VAL A 89 -5.14 1.83 -0.14
N ASP A 90 -4.24 2.23 0.75
CA ASP A 90 -3.92 1.43 1.93
C ASP A 90 -5.17 1.24 2.80
N LYS A 91 -5.38 0.02 3.29
CA LYS A 91 -6.57 -0.37 4.05
C LYS A 91 -6.73 0.44 5.35
N CYS A 92 -5.61 0.80 5.95
CA CYS A 92 -5.51 1.46 7.26
C CYS A 92 -4.34 2.44 7.26
N GLN A 93 -4.23 3.26 8.31
CA GLN A 93 -3.06 4.12 8.47
C GLN A 93 -1.75 3.32 8.52
N VAL A 94 -0.65 3.97 8.15
CA VAL A 94 0.69 3.38 8.29
C VAL A 94 0.97 3.14 9.78
N THR A 95 1.29 1.90 10.13
CA THR A 95 1.56 1.52 11.52
C THR A 95 2.98 1.88 11.93
N ASN A 96 3.22 2.03 13.24
CA ASN A 96 4.55 2.23 13.80
C ASN A 96 5.54 1.17 13.30
N ASN A 97 5.13 -0.10 13.26
CA ASN A 97 6.01 -1.19 12.82
C ASN A 97 6.40 -1.08 11.33
N LYS A 98 5.44 -0.74 10.45
CA LYS A 98 5.73 -0.49 9.02
C LYS A 98 6.69 0.68 8.83
N TYR A 99 6.51 1.75 9.61
CA TYR A 99 7.39 2.90 9.55
C TYR A 99 8.79 2.59 10.11
N ARG A 100 8.88 1.73 11.12
CA ARG A 100 10.17 1.26 11.67
C ARG A 100 10.97 0.46 10.65
N GLN A 101 10.31 -0.39 9.86
CA GLN A 101 10.95 -1.09 8.74
C GLN A 101 11.59 -0.11 7.76
N PHE A 102 10.91 1.00 7.45
CA PHE A 102 11.44 2.05 6.60
C PHE A 102 12.67 2.73 7.20
N ILE A 103 12.59 3.16 8.46
CA ILE A 103 13.71 3.84 9.12
C ILE A 103 14.93 2.92 9.24
N ASN A 104 14.74 1.66 9.67
CA ASN A 104 15.83 0.70 9.78
C ASN A 104 16.51 0.46 8.43
N ALA A 105 15.73 0.32 7.34
CA ALA A 105 16.30 0.15 6.01
C ALA A 105 17.12 1.37 5.56
N LEU A 106 16.68 2.59 5.88
CA LEU A 106 17.45 3.80 5.58
C LEU A 106 18.74 3.90 6.40
N LEU A 107 18.69 3.53 7.69
CA LEU A 107 19.86 3.54 8.56
C LEU A 107 20.89 2.49 8.12
N GLU A 108 20.44 1.29 7.72
CA GLU A 108 21.31 0.26 7.14
C GLU A 108 21.95 0.72 5.83
N GLU A 109 21.18 1.37 4.93
CA GLU A 109 21.71 1.95 3.69
C GLU A 109 22.77 3.03 3.99
N ALA A 110 22.51 3.92 4.96
CA ALA A 110 23.45 4.95 5.40
C ALA A 110 24.75 4.37 6.00
N ALA A 111 24.63 3.37 6.89
CA ALA A 111 25.76 2.73 7.54
C ALA A 111 26.67 2.02 6.53
N SER A 112 26.09 1.25 5.60
CA SER A 112 26.85 0.52 4.58
C SER A 112 27.70 1.43 3.69
N MET A 113 27.21 2.64 3.37
CA MET A 113 27.95 3.62 2.58
C MET A 113 29.08 4.27 3.38
N GLN A 114 28.88 4.50 4.68
CA GLN A 114 29.92 5.06 5.53
C GLN A 114 31.09 4.08 5.67
N GLU A 115 30.80 2.79 5.81
CA GLU A 115 31.82 1.73 5.78
C GLU A 115 32.57 1.67 4.44
N ALA A 116 31.85 1.78 3.31
CA ALA A 116 32.46 1.82 1.98
C ALA A 116 33.39 3.03 1.80
N ARG A 117 33.00 4.20 2.33
CA ARG A 117 33.82 5.43 2.30
C ARG A 117 35.06 5.30 3.18
N ASN A 118 34.94 4.77 4.40
CA ASN A 118 36.08 4.56 5.27
C ASN A 118 37.10 3.58 4.62
N THR A 119 36.59 2.56 3.93
CA THR A 119 37.45 1.58 3.22
C THR A 119 38.21 2.22 2.05
N SER A 120 37.60 3.13 1.29
CA SER A 120 38.29 3.85 0.22
C SER A 120 39.37 4.78 0.75
N ASP A 121 39.08 5.50 1.84
CA ASP A 121 40.03 6.43 2.45
C ASP A 121 41.27 5.68 2.99
N GLU A 122 41.08 4.51 3.60
CA GLU A 122 42.20 3.63 4.03
C GLU A 122 43.00 3.01 2.87
N GLN A 123 42.41 2.89 1.67
CA GLN A 123 43.11 2.37 0.49
C GLN A 123 43.97 3.47 -0.15
N GLU A 124 43.48 4.72 -0.17
CA GLU A 124 44.24 5.89 -0.61
C GLU A 124 45.45 6.17 0.31
N GLU A 125 45.29 6.01 1.63
CA GLU A 125 46.40 6.17 2.58
C GLU A 125 47.49 5.08 2.44
N ARG A 126 47.11 3.87 2.00
CA ARG A 126 48.04 2.73 1.82
C ARG A 126 48.87 2.78 0.54
N ASP A 127 48.41 3.46 -0.52
CA ASP A 127 49.16 3.62 -1.77
C ASP A 127 49.34 5.09 -2.17
N PRO A 128 50.28 5.81 -1.50
CA PRO A 128 50.58 7.20 -1.81
C PRO A 128 51.21 7.41 -3.20
N SER A 129 51.52 6.33 -3.94
CA SER A 129 52.12 6.42 -5.28
C SER A 129 51.09 6.53 -6.41
N SER A 130 49.79 6.37 -6.10
CA SER A 130 48.68 6.46 -7.05
C SER A 130 48.01 7.84 -7.16
N VAL A 131 48.53 8.84 -6.43
CA VAL A 131 48.03 10.23 -6.44
C VAL A 131 48.36 10.88 -7.80
N VAL A 132 47.50 10.64 -8.80
CA VAL A 132 47.48 11.41 -10.04
C VAL A 132 46.82 12.75 -9.72
N GLU A 133 47.65 13.78 -9.67
CA GLU A 133 47.25 15.15 -9.41
C GLU A 133 46.36 15.68 -10.54
N GLY A 134 45.08 15.91 -10.23
CA GLY A 134 44.18 16.73 -11.03
C GLY A 134 43.06 15.98 -11.76
N SER A 135 41.88 15.94 -11.14
CA SER A 135 40.65 16.38 -11.81
C SER A 135 39.58 16.68 -10.75
N SER A 136 39.30 17.95 -10.54
CA SER A 136 38.08 18.42 -9.88
C SER A 136 36.90 18.01 -10.78
N ILE A 137 36.40 16.80 -10.61
CA ILE A 137 35.14 16.38 -11.22
C ILE A 137 34.04 16.83 -10.27
N GLU A 138 33.32 17.85 -10.70
CA GLU A 138 32.02 18.24 -10.15
C GLU A 138 31.16 16.97 -10.05
N LYS A 139 30.92 16.51 -8.82
CA LYS A 139 30.04 15.39 -8.51
C LYS A 139 28.60 15.87 -8.57
N GLU A 140 28.16 16.33 -9.74
CA GLU A 140 26.76 16.53 -10.03
C GLU A 140 26.39 15.75 -11.28
N THR A 141 25.69 14.63 -11.07
CA THR A 141 24.39 14.33 -11.69
C THR A 141 24.15 12.81 -11.69
N SER A 142 23.00 12.42 -11.15
CA SER A 142 22.34 11.11 -11.29
C SER A 142 22.87 9.92 -10.48
N THR A 143 22.88 10.07 -9.16
CA THR A 143 22.64 8.92 -8.27
C THR A 143 21.69 9.40 -7.19
N SER A 144 20.57 8.69 -6.99
CA SER A 144 19.63 8.85 -5.88
C SER A 144 20.37 9.34 -4.63
N SER A 145 20.15 10.58 -4.22
CA SER A 145 20.85 11.21 -3.09
C SER A 145 20.50 10.46 -1.83
N VAL A 146 21.33 9.50 -1.45
CA VAL A 146 21.12 8.74 -0.24
C VAL A 146 21.38 9.69 0.93
N LEU A 147 20.44 9.73 1.87
CA LEU A 147 20.43 10.65 2.98
C LEU A 147 21.45 10.19 4.03
N SER A 148 22.13 11.13 4.69
CA SER A 148 22.98 10.82 5.83
C SER A 148 22.14 10.44 7.06
N GLU A 149 22.72 9.68 7.98
CA GLU A 149 22.06 9.29 9.25
C GLU A 149 21.53 10.50 10.03
N GLU A 150 22.30 11.59 10.10
CA GLU A 150 21.89 12.82 10.76
C GLU A 150 20.60 13.42 10.15
N VAL A 151 20.47 13.38 8.82
CA VAL A 151 19.29 13.88 8.11
C VAL A 151 18.10 12.97 8.36
N ILE A 152 18.31 11.64 8.34
CA ILE A 152 17.26 10.66 8.64
C ILE A 152 16.70 10.89 10.04
N MET A 153 17.56 10.99 11.04
CA MET A 153 17.16 11.15 12.44
C MET A 153 16.47 12.50 12.72
N LYS A 154 16.79 13.53 11.94
CA LYS A 154 16.21 14.87 12.12
C LYS A 154 14.91 15.08 11.36
N GLU A 155 14.84 14.62 10.11
CA GLU A 155 13.75 14.96 9.19
C GLU A 155 12.74 13.83 8.99
N LEU A 156 13.19 12.58 9.06
CA LEU A 156 12.37 11.40 8.78
C LEU A 156 11.95 10.64 10.03
N TYR A 157 12.74 10.69 11.11
CA TYR A 157 12.39 10.03 12.36
C TYR A 157 11.17 10.70 13.00
N PRO A 158 10.20 9.93 13.53
CA PRO A 158 8.98 10.51 14.09
C PRO A 158 9.25 11.34 15.37
N ASP A 159 8.76 12.58 15.42
CA ASP A 159 8.88 13.45 16.60
C ASP A 159 7.86 13.05 17.68
N MET A 160 8.32 12.38 18.74
CA MET A 160 7.46 11.98 19.86
C MET A 160 7.08 13.14 20.79
N SER A 161 7.73 14.31 20.67
CA SER A 161 7.39 15.47 21.50
C SER A 161 6.01 16.06 21.19
N VAL A 162 5.35 15.61 20.11
CA VAL A 162 3.94 15.94 19.80
C VAL A 162 3.01 15.64 20.98
N TRP A 163 3.28 14.57 21.72
CA TRP A 163 2.48 14.22 22.89
C TRP A 163 2.56 15.31 23.97
N GLN A 164 3.72 15.95 24.14
CA GLN A 164 3.92 17.01 25.14
C GLN A 164 3.51 18.42 24.69
N LYS A 165 3.70 18.75 23.41
CA LYS A 165 3.55 20.13 22.90
C LYS A 165 2.11 20.60 22.83
N ASP A 166 1.17 19.72 22.47
CA ASP A 166 -0.16 20.15 22.04
C ASP A 166 -1.14 20.39 23.21
N PHE A 167 -0.87 19.83 24.40
CA PHE A 167 -1.79 19.92 25.54
C PHE A 167 -1.09 20.22 26.87
N ALA A 168 -1.52 21.26 27.58
CA ALA A 168 -1.08 21.53 28.94
C ALA A 168 -1.62 20.45 29.90
N HIS A 169 -0.77 19.93 30.80
CA HIS A 169 -1.12 18.99 31.87
C HIS A 169 -1.70 17.62 31.45
N HIS A 170 -1.40 17.15 30.24
CA HIS A 170 -1.95 15.90 29.71
C HIS A 170 -1.26 14.61 30.25
N MET A 171 -0.16 14.73 31.02
CA MET A 171 0.56 13.63 31.68
C MET A 171 0.83 12.39 30.79
N ALA A 172 1.10 12.59 29.49
CA ALA A 172 1.42 11.49 28.58
C ALA A 172 2.93 11.25 28.43
N ASP A 173 3.68 11.37 29.54
CA ASP A 173 5.12 11.09 29.56
C ASP A 173 5.41 9.67 29.06
N ARG A 174 4.55 8.70 29.42
CA ARG A 174 4.62 7.33 28.90
C ARG A 174 4.45 7.25 27.38
N MET A 175 3.65 8.13 26.77
CA MET A 175 3.46 8.12 25.32
C MET A 175 4.70 8.68 24.60
N VAL A 176 5.35 9.69 25.16
CA VAL A 176 6.61 10.21 24.61
C VAL A 176 7.69 9.12 24.59
N GLU A 177 7.81 8.36 25.67
CA GLU A 177 8.83 7.32 25.82
C GLU A 177 8.49 6.05 25.03
N CYS A 178 7.26 5.54 25.15
CA CYS A 178 6.96 4.19 24.70
C CYS A 178 6.25 4.11 23.34
N TYR A 179 5.66 5.19 22.81
CA TYR A 179 4.71 5.07 21.70
C TYR A 179 5.32 4.50 20.42
N TYR A 180 6.52 4.95 20.05
CA TYR A 180 7.20 4.44 18.86
C TYR A 180 8.17 3.29 19.16
N GLU A 181 8.62 3.15 20.41
CA GLU A 181 9.63 2.15 20.79
C GLU A 181 9.04 0.82 21.23
N HIS A 182 7.94 0.83 21.98
CA HIS A 182 7.43 -0.37 22.64
C HIS A 182 6.55 -1.22 21.72
N ILE A 183 6.74 -2.55 21.78
CA ILE A 183 6.05 -3.56 20.95
C ILE A 183 4.52 -3.46 21.05
N SER A 184 3.97 -3.08 22.21
CA SER A 184 2.52 -2.88 22.39
C SER A 184 1.89 -1.88 21.43
N PHE A 185 2.69 -0.96 20.86
CA PHE A 185 2.21 0.08 19.95
C PHE A 185 2.54 -0.21 18.48
N ASP A 186 2.98 -1.41 18.13
CA ASP A 186 3.38 -1.76 16.76
C ASP A 186 2.24 -1.66 15.74
N ASP A 187 1.01 -1.96 16.16
CA ASP A 187 -0.22 -1.90 15.32
C ASP A 187 -0.95 -0.55 15.39
N PHE A 188 -0.37 0.42 16.09
CA PHE A 188 -0.92 1.78 16.20
C PHE A 188 -0.39 2.65 15.05
N PRO A 189 -1.13 3.70 14.65
CA PRO A 189 -0.68 4.58 13.59
C PRO A 189 0.58 5.35 13.99
N VAL A 190 1.49 5.55 13.03
CA VAL A 190 2.64 6.43 13.25
C VAL A 190 2.18 7.88 13.39
N VAL A 191 2.76 8.59 14.36
CA VAL A 191 2.46 10.00 14.66
C VAL A 191 3.75 10.81 14.71
N GLY A 192 3.67 12.13 14.61
CA GLY A 192 4.84 13.00 14.65
C GLY A 192 5.67 12.97 13.36
N ILE A 193 5.05 12.59 12.24
CA ILE A 193 5.67 12.61 10.92
C ILE A 193 5.29 13.87 10.14
N THR A 194 6.22 14.37 9.32
CA THR A 194 5.98 15.48 8.40
C THR A 194 5.42 14.97 7.07
N TRP A 195 4.84 15.88 6.28
CA TRP A 195 4.39 15.55 4.93
C TRP A 195 5.54 15.09 4.02
N GLU A 196 6.73 15.66 4.19
CA GLU A 196 7.94 15.28 3.46
C GLU A 196 8.36 13.86 3.82
N ALA A 197 8.38 13.53 5.11
CA ALA A 197 8.68 12.17 5.59
C ALA A 197 7.70 11.14 5.01
N ALA A 198 6.40 11.46 4.97
CA ALA A 198 5.38 10.60 4.36
C ALA A 198 5.62 10.38 2.85
N ARG A 199 6.12 11.40 2.13
CA ARG A 199 6.51 11.26 0.71
C ARG A 199 7.74 10.39 0.53
N HIS A 200 8.75 10.55 1.39
CA HIS A 200 9.93 9.69 1.39
C HIS A 200 9.57 8.23 1.66
N PHE A 201 8.65 7.98 2.61
CA PHE A 201 8.13 6.64 2.87
C PHE A 201 7.47 6.03 1.62
N ALA A 202 6.61 6.77 0.92
CA ALA A 202 5.96 6.28 -0.31
C ALA A 202 6.97 6.02 -1.44
N ALA A 203 7.98 6.87 -1.59
CA ALA A 203 9.07 6.68 -2.56
C ALA A 203 9.91 5.44 -2.23
N TRP A 204 10.28 5.26 -0.95
CA TRP A 204 11.00 4.09 -0.48
C TRP A 204 10.20 2.81 -0.68
N ARG A 205 8.90 2.79 -0.33
CA ARG A 205 8.02 1.62 -0.54
C ARG A 205 7.99 1.21 -2.02
N THR A 206 8.01 2.19 -2.92
CA THR A 206 8.09 1.95 -4.37
C THR A 206 9.41 1.29 -4.76
N LYS A 207 10.54 1.85 -4.30
CA LYS A 207 11.89 1.29 -4.55
C LYS A 207 11.95 -0.14 -4.01
N HIS A 208 11.58 -0.34 -2.74
CA HIS A 208 11.62 -1.62 -2.05
C HIS A 208 10.81 -2.71 -2.77
N LEU A 209 9.56 -2.41 -3.18
CA LEU A 209 8.74 -3.38 -3.92
C LEU A 209 9.31 -3.69 -5.31
N ASN A 210 9.72 -2.67 -6.05
CA ASN A 210 10.20 -2.87 -7.42
C ASN A 210 11.56 -3.56 -7.47
N THR A 211 12.46 -3.32 -6.51
CA THR A 211 13.71 -4.09 -6.37
C THR A 211 13.42 -5.59 -6.17
N TYR A 212 12.51 -5.93 -5.26
CA TYR A 212 12.08 -7.33 -5.08
C TYR A 212 11.50 -7.93 -6.37
N ARG A 213 10.67 -7.17 -7.09
CA ARG A 213 10.03 -7.65 -8.33
C ARG A 213 11.03 -7.86 -9.45
N GLU A 214 12.00 -6.95 -9.59
CA GLU A 214 13.08 -7.06 -10.57
C GLU A 214 13.92 -8.32 -10.34
N GLU A 215 14.30 -8.59 -9.08
CA GLU A 215 15.04 -9.81 -8.70
C GLU A 215 14.28 -11.10 -9.05
N HIS A 216 12.95 -11.06 -9.02
CA HIS A 216 12.09 -12.19 -9.36
C HIS A 216 11.64 -12.20 -10.83
N GLY A 217 12.18 -11.32 -11.68
CA GLY A 217 11.82 -11.21 -13.10
C GLY A 217 10.37 -10.79 -13.35
N LEU A 218 9.75 -10.12 -12.38
CA LEU A 218 8.39 -9.59 -12.46
C LEU A 218 8.39 -8.17 -13.03
N TRP A 219 7.27 -7.79 -13.66
CA TRP A 219 7.07 -6.44 -14.16
C TRP A 219 6.96 -5.43 -13.01
N GLU A 220 7.55 -4.24 -13.19
CA GLU A 220 7.48 -3.13 -12.24
C GLU A 220 6.02 -2.73 -11.94
N MET A 221 5.77 -2.37 -10.68
CA MET A 221 4.50 -1.78 -10.26
C MET A 221 4.52 -0.26 -10.34
N PRO A 222 3.34 0.37 -10.51
CA PRO A 222 3.18 1.81 -10.39
C PRO A 222 3.71 2.35 -9.06
N LYS A 223 4.15 3.61 -9.06
CA LYS A 223 4.72 4.27 -7.88
C LYS A 223 3.64 4.50 -6.80
N PHE A 224 3.96 4.18 -5.55
CA PHE A 224 3.17 4.60 -4.40
C PHE A 224 3.32 6.10 -4.18
N ARG A 225 2.23 6.76 -3.82
CA ARG A 225 2.19 8.20 -3.52
C ARG A 225 1.09 8.48 -2.51
N LEU A 226 1.13 9.67 -1.93
CA LEU A 226 0.02 10.19 -1.14
C LEU A 226 -1.22 10.41 -2.02
N PRO A 227 -2.43 10.13 -1.49
CA PRO A 227 -3.66 10.42 -2.20
C PRO A 227 -3.87 11.93 -2.32
N THR A 228 -4.53 12.36 -3.39
CA THR A 228 -5.07 13.72 -3.45
C THR A 228 -6.26 13.84 -2.51
N ALA A 229 -6.60 15.07 -2.07
CA ALA A 229 -7.77 15.29 -1.23
C ALA A 229 -9.08 14.75 -1.85
N ALA A 230 -9.18 14.79 -3.18
CA ALA A 230 -10.31 14.24 -3.93
C ALA A 230 -10.36 12.71 -3.89
N GLU A 231 -9.23 12.05 -4.13
CA GLU A 231 -9.11 10.59 -4.03
C GLU A 231 -9.38 10.09 -2.61
N TRP A 232 -8.83 10.79 -1.61
CA TRP A 232 -9.04 10.45 -0.20
C TRP A 232 -10.51 10.62 0.20
N THR A 233 -11.15 11.72 -0.18
CA THR A 233 -12.59 11.94 0.08
C THR A 233 -13.46 10.89 -0.62
N TYR A 234 -13.15 10.55 -1.87
CA TYR A 234 -13.87 9.54 -2.63
C TYR A 234 -13.77 8.16 -1.99
N ALA A 235 -12.55 7.76 -1.65
CA ALA A 235 -12.26 6.54 -0.91
C ALA A 235 -12.99 6.54 0.43
N ALA A 236 -13.03 7.69 1.11
CA ALA A 236 -13.64 7.81 2.42
C ALA A 236 -15.15 7.63 2.44
N ARG A 237 -15.82 8.14 1.41
CA ARG A 237 -17.27 8.03 1.24
C ARG A 237 -17.78 6.60 0.99
N GLY A 238 -16.91 5.62 0.74
CA GLY A 238 -17.29 4.20 0.63
C GLY A 238 -18.32 3.93 -0.48
N GLY A 239 -18.32 4.71 -1.56
CA GLY A 239 -19.29 4.53 -2.66
C GLY A 239 -20.62 5.26 -2.47
N ASN A 240 -20.86 5.92 -1.34
CA ASN A 240 -22.00 6.81 -1.16
C ASN A 240 -21.58 8.29 -1.37
N PRO A 241 -21.89 8.90 -2.54
CA PRO A 241 -21.43 10.24 -2.87
C PRO A 241 -22.02 11.35 -1.97
N PHE A 242 -23.05 11.06 -1.17
CA PHE A 242 -23.71 12.00 -0.27
C PHE A 242 -23.52 11.66 1.22
N ALA A 243 -22.75 10.63 1.56
CA ALA A 243 -22.49 10.28 2.94
C ALA A 243 -21.76 11.41 3.70
N LYS A 244 -22.18 11.65 4.95
CA LYS A 244 -21.54 12.63 5.84
C LYS A 244 -20.30 12.05 6.52
N TYR A 245 -20.35 10.77 6.87
CA TYR A 245 -19.28 10.00 7.51
C TYR A 245 -18.89 8.80 6.65
N PRO A 246 -17.71 8.18 6.87
CA PRO A 246 -17.29 7.00 6.11
C PRO A 246 -18.23 5.80 6.16
N TRP A 247 -18.97 5.64 7.28
CA TRP A 247 -20.01 4.64 7.47
C TRP A 247 -21.41 5.13 7.05
N GLY A 248 -21.51 6.26 6.35
CA GLY A 248 -22.77 6.88 5.97
C GLY A 248 -23.18 7.98 6.95
N GLY A 249 -24.22 7.73 7.75
CA GLY A 249 -24.81 8.72 8.65
C GLY A 249 -26.27 8.40 8.96
N PRO A 250 -26.97 9.29 9.69
CA PRO A 250 -26.51 10.57 10.21
C PRO A 250 -25.80 10.49 11.56
N TYR A 251 -25.80 9.33 12.21
CA TYR A 251 -25.31 9.18 13.57
C TYR A 251 -23.86 8.71 13.63
N VAL A 252 -23.14 9.20 14.63
CA VAL A 252 -21.77 8.81 14.96
C VAL A 252 -21.70 7.61 15.92
N ARG A 253 -22.87 7.07 16.28
CA ARG A 253 -23.04 5.96 17.22
C ARG A 253 -23.85 4.84 16.57
N ASP A 254 -23.51 3.62 16.97
CA ASP A 254 -24.33 2.44 16.69
C ASP A 254 -25.60 2.42 17.56
N ALA A 255 -26.53 1.52 17.28
CA ALA A 255 -27.75 1.26 18.05
C ALA A 255 -27.48 0.95 19.53
N ARG A 256 -26.27 0.48 19.86
CA ARG A 256 -25.80 0.23 21.24
C ARG A 256 -25.24 1.47 21.95
N GLY A 257 -25.15 2.61 21.25
CA GLY A 257 -24.59 3.86 21.77
C GLY A 257 -23.05 3.97 21.72
N LYS A 258 -22.34 2.96 21.18
CA LYS A 258 -20.88 2.98 20.98
C LYS A 258 -20.51 3.88 19.80
N LEU A 259 -19.45 4.66 19.94
CA LEU A 259 -18.88 5.47 18.85
C LEU A 259 -18.31 4.58 17.74
N LEU A 260 -18.49 5.01 16.49
CA LEU A 260 -18.06 4.30 15.28
C LEU A 260 -16.64 4.66 14.81
N ALA A 261 -16.02 5.64 15.45
CA ALA A 261 -14.68 6.12 15.16
C ALA A 261 -13.99 6.62 16.43
N ASN A 262 -12.67 6.76 16.37
CA ASN A 262 -11.90 7.37 17.45
C ASN A 262 -11.90 8.90 17.31
N PHE A 263 -12.76 9.57 18.06
CA PHE A 263 -12.78 11.03 18.16
C PHE A 263 -13.40 11.47 19.49
N LYS A 264 -13.15 12.73 19.86
CA LYS A 264 -13.72 13.34 21.07
C LYS A 264 -15.18 13.74 20.81
N SER A 265 -16.13 13.03 21.41
CA SER A 265 -17.57 13.33 21.25
C SER A 265 -18.03 14.51 22.14
N SER A 266 -17.57 14.55 23.39
CA SER A 266 -18.13 15.42 24.44
C SER A 266 -17.04 15.97 25.36
N ARG A 267 -17.35 17.07 26.07
CA ARG A 267 -16.42 17.65 27.06
C ARG A 267 -16.32 16.75 28.29
N GLY A 268 -15.10 16.37 28.67
CA GLY A 268 -14.79 15.68 29.93
C GLY A 268 -14.77 14.15 29.87
N ASN A 269 -15.26 13.52 28.80
CA ASN A 269 -15.18 12.06 28.62
C ASN A 269 -14.31 11.71 27.40
N TYR A 270 -13.00 11.62 27.61
CA TYR A 270 -12.02 11.33 26.54
C TYR A 270 -11.97 9.85 26.15
N ARG A 271 -12.37 8.94 27.05
CA ARG A 271 -12.35 7.47 26.83
C ARG A 271 -13.66 6.92 26.27
N GLU A 272 -14.57 7.76 25.80
CA GLU A 272 -15.89 7.28 25.40
C GLU A 272 -15.86 6.27 24.24
N CYS A 273 -14.88 6.40 23.35
CA CYS A 273 -14.64 5.46 22.24
C CYS A 273 -13.86 4.19 22.69
N GLY A 274 -13.33 4.17 23.92
CA GLY A 274 -12.50 3.08 24.46
C GLY A 274 -11.01 3.37 24.51
N TYR A 275 -10.56 4.48 23.89
CA TYR A 275 -9.14 4.88 23.84
C TYR A 275 -8.98 6.34 24.28
N ASP A 276 -7.89 6.67 24.96
CA ASP A 276 -7.57 8.05 25.36
C ASP A 276 -6.96 8.88 24.22
N HIS A 277 -6.12 8.21 23.43
CA HIS A 277 -5.28 8.81 22.42
C HIS A 277 -5.59 8.11 21.09
N THR A 278 -4.61 7.42 20.50
CA THR A 278 -4.80 6.60 19.33
C THR A 278 -5.35 5.22 19.68
N SER A 279 -5.94 4.56 18.70
CA SER A 279 -6.34 3.17 18.71
C SER A 279 -5.53 2.39 17.66
N PRO A 280 -5.47 1.05 17.74
CA PRO A 280 -4.98 0.23 16.65
C PRO A 280 -5.68 0.58 15.33
N VAL A 281 -4.95 0.50 14.22
CA VAL A 281 -5.40 1.01 12.91
C VAL A 281 -6.61 0.27 12.34
N ASP A 282 -6.90 -0.95 12.82
CA ASP A 282 -8.01 -1.82 12.39
C ASP A 282 -9.12 -1.97 13.45
N HIS A 283 -9.14 -1.12 14.48
CA HIS A 283 -10.06 -1.27 15.62
C HIS A 283 -11.54 -1.04 15.27
N PHE A 284 -11.84 0.00 14.48
CA PHE A 284 -13.21 0.38 14.13
C PHE A 284 -13.66 -0.31 12.84
N ALA A 285 -14.98 -0.39 12.62
CA ALA A 285 -15.50 -1.02 11.41
C ALA A 285 -15.01 -0.29 10.15
N PRO A 286 -14.59 -1.03 9.10
CA PRO A 286 -14.22 -0.41 7.85
C PRO A 286 -15.45 0.17 7.14
N ASN A 287 -15.22 1.09 6.21
CA ASN A 287 -16.26 1.53 5.29
C ASN A 287 -16.60 0.44 4.25
N ASP A 288 -17.56 0.71 3.36
CA ASP A 288 -18.01 -0.24 2.33
C ASP A 288 -16.91 -0.62 1.32
N TYR A 289 -15.85 0.20 1.20
CA TYR A 289 -14.64 -0.13 0.43
C TYR A 289 -13.58 -0.86 1.25
N GLY A 290 -13.84 -1.20 2.50
CA GLY A 290 -12.91 -1.95 3.36
C GLY A 290 -11.85 -1.10 4.06
N LEU A 291 -11.97 0.23 4.07
CA LEU A 291 -10.98 1.17 4.63
C LEU A 291 -11.29 1.57 6.08
N HIS A 292 -10.26 1.70 6.92
CA HIS A 292 -10.33 2.17 8.30
C HIS A 292 -9.79 3.61 8.43
N ILE A 293 -10.68 4.59 8.28
CA ILE A 293 -10.34 6.01 7.98
C ILE A 293 -11.17 7.00 8.81
N GLY A 294 -12.01 6.49 9.71
CA GLY A 294 -12.80 7.32 10.62
C GLY A 294 -12.01 7.72 11.86
N GLY A 295 -11.54 8.96 11.93
CA GLY A 295 -10.86 9.52 13.10
C GLY A 295 -9.47 8.93 13.33
N ASN A 296 -9.08 8.77 14.60
CA ASN A 296 -7.77 8.27 15.05
C ASN A 296 -6.62 9.29 14.90
N VAL A 297 -6.09 9.46 13.70
CA VAL A 297 -5.01 10.40 13.38
C VAL A 297 -5.33 11.16 12.10
N SER A 298 -4.72 12.34 11.91
CA SER A 298 -4.85 13.10 10.67
C SER A 298 -4.06 12.45 9.54
N GLU A 299 -4.61 12.47 8.33
CA GLU A 299 -4.04 11.92 7.09
C GLU A 299 -3.99 12.97 5.97
#